data_AF-A0A6I3LVX2-F1
#
_entry.id   AF-A0A6I3LVX2-F1
#
_cell.length_a   1.000
_cell.length_b   1.000
_cell.length_c   1.000
_cell.angle_alpha   90.00
_cell.angle_beta   90.00
_cell.angle_gamma   90.00
#
_symmetry.space_group_name_H-M   'P 1'
#
loop_
_entity.id
_entity.type
_entity.pdbx_description
1 polymer ?
#
loop_
_entity_poly.entity_id
_entity_poly.type
_entity_poly.pdbx_seq_one_letter_code
_entity_poly.pdbx_strand_id
1 'polypeptide(L)'
;MTIQEINKFLKSDAAVEIKDSHFILRFPISNFENSYNISTLYRYAKDQVEKWDAYEALPSDLLKSKNYFATIQTRIEQLIEAVQNGNTSHSYITELQSSINTYGYEKMIPADSSEAYFLISVFKESAKLFDAAYSCLAGRVNQASFSNKEYFKGIIMAILFEIRESSSINRSSHDRSSFNSLKTRVEKYVSDSDKELKELFEIAENKIDSFVKTSDQIKKDNQEKLNKWFGLNQTTAKTFSEQVNEERKNIEQTYKELLQLQAPAQHWKETSQKLLDEGHMFMRGLFALILIGGFSLYMLLWKTPESMLASFFSDDKTAAIRWSIVFVTFISLIFFGIQSLRKAMFSSFHLARDAQEREKLTMYYLSLIKEGAIIDDDKKLILQSLFSRADSGLLKEDSSPTMPGIIDKIKG
;
A
#
# COMPACT_ATOMS: atom_id res chain seq x y z
N MET A 1 63.59 -39.95 10.66
CA MET A 1 62.67 -41.08 10.92
C MET A 1 61.30 -40.56 11.42
N THR A 2 60.17 -41.18 11.08
CA THR A 2 58.84 -40.76 11.58
C THR A 2 58.52 -41.41 12.94
N ILE A 3 57.69 -40.75 13.77
CA ILE A 3 57.24 -41.32 15.06
C ILE A 3 56.51 -42.67 14.85
N GLN A 4 55.81 -42.83 13.72
CA GLN A 4 55.14 -44.07 13.35
C GLN A 4 56.15 -45.19 13.04
N GLU A 5 57.23 -44.89 12.34
CA GLU A 5 58.34 -45.84 12.10
C GLU A 5 59.01 -46.29 13.40
N ILE A 6 59.27 -45.36 14.32
CA ILE A 6 59.86 -45.66 15.63
C ILE A 6 58.94 -46.57 16.45
N ASN A 7 57.66 -46.23 16.54
CA ASN A 7 56.67 -47.05 17.26
C ASN A 7 56.48 -48.44 16.64
N LYS A 8 56.58 -48.54 15.31
CA LYS A 8 56.53 -49.84 14.62
C LYS A 8 57.77 -50.67 14.94
N PHE A 9 58.95 -50.06 14.93
CA PHE A 9 60.21 -50.73 15.27
C PHE A 9 60.24 -51.22 16.74
N LEU A 10 59.79 -50.40 17.69
CA LEU A 10 59.75 -50.75 19.11
C LEU A 10 58.78 -51.91 19.45
N LYS A 11 57.92 -52.33 18.50
CA LYS A 11 57.06 -53.52 18.61
C LYS A 11 57.71 -54.79 18.05
N SER A 12 58.87 -54.69 17.42
CA SER A 12 59.60 -55.83 16.87
C SER A 12 60.43 -56.55 17.93
N ASP A 13 60.72 -57.84 17.70
CA ASP A 13 61.55 -58.65 18.61
C ASP A 13 63.01 -58.16 18.70
N ALA A 14 63.47 -57.40 17.70
CA ALA A 14 64.80 -56.79 17.70
C ALA A 14 64.96 -55.63 18.70
N ALA A 15 63.84 -55.04 19.17
CA ALA A 15 63.86 -53.85 20.03
C ALA A 15 63.80 -54.17 21.54
N VAL A 16 63.87 -55.45 21.94
CA VAL A 16 63.69 -55.89 23.34
C VAL A 16 64.63 -55.16 24.30
N GLU A 17 65.90 -54.97 23.93
CA GLU A 17 66.90 -54.32 24.79
C GLU A 17 66.64 -52.82 25.03
N ILE A 18 66.00 -52.14 24.07
CA ILE A 18 65.82 -50.68 24.10
C ILE A 18 64.41 -50.29 24.58
N LYS A 19 63.43 -51.20 24.48
CA LYS A 19 62.02 -50.94 24.74
C LYS A 19 61.72 -50.47 26.17
N ASP A 20 62.46 -51.00 27.14
CA ASP A 20 62.29 -50.72 28.57
C ASP A 20 63.28 -49.65 29.08
N SER A 21 64.04 -49.01 28.19
CA SER A 21 64.97 -47.94 28.55
C SER A 21 64.23 -46.63 28.89
N HIS A 22 64.61 -46.02 30.01
CA HIS A 22 64.07 -44.75 30.49
C HIS A 22 65.16 -43.71 30.65
N PHE A 23 64.86 -42.48 30.24
CA PHE A 23 65.75 -41.34 30.26
C PHE A 23 65.11 -40.19 31.02
N ILE A 24 65.85 -39.59 31.95
CA ILE A 24 65.37 -38.48 32.77
C ILE A 24 65.91 -37.17 32.20
N LEU A 25 65.02 -36.24 31.89
CA LEU A 25 65.38 -34.88 31.50
C LEU A 25 65.14 -33.96 32.67
N ARG A 26 66.13 -33.13 32.99
CA ARG A 26 66.11 -32.17 34.10
C ARG A 26 66.34 -30.78 33.55
N PHE A 27 65.44 -29.87 33.90
CA PHE A 27 65.51 -28.46 33.53
C PHE A 27 65.48 -27.61 34.80
N PRO A 28 66.66 -27.31 35.39
CA PRO A 28 66.74 -26.62 36.68
C PRO A 28 66.18 -25.20 36.68
N ILE A 29 66.20 -24.50 35.53
CA ILE A 29 65.62 -23.15 35.40
C ILE A 29 64.11 -23.20 35.56
N SER A 30 63.45 -24.13 34.85
CA SER A 30 62.00 -24.28 34.86
C SER A 30 61.49 -25.17 36.00
N ASN A 31 62.38 -25.60 36.91
CA ASN A 31 62.08 -26.56 37.99
C ASN A 31 61.26 -27.78 37.51
N PHE A 32 61.63 -28.32 36.36
CA PHE A 32 60.91 -29.42 35.70
C PHE A 32 61.82 -30.64 35.52
N GLU A 33 61.36 -31.80 35.98
CA GLU A 33 62.02 -33.10 35.80
C GLU A 33 60.97 -34.11 35.37
N ASN A 34 61.26 -34.89 34.32
CA ASN A 34 60.38 -35.96 33.87
C ASN A 34 61.16 -37.12 33.25
N SER A 35 60.57 -38.32 33.32
CA SER A 35 61.12 -39.56 32.77
C SER A 35 60.42 -39.94 31.47
N TYR A 36 61.20 -40.27 30.46
CA TYR A 36 60.73 -40.55 29.10
C TYR A 36 61.23 -41.93 28.65
N ASN A 37 60.40 -42.68 27.92
CA ASN A 37 60.87 -43.81 27.13
C ASN A 37 61.37 -43.30 25.76
N ILE A 38 62.00 -44.16 24.95
CA ILE A 38 62.60 -43.75 23.68
C ILE A 38 61.60 -43.05 22.74
N SER A 39 60.38 -43.58 22.61
CA SER A 39 59.35 -43.02 21.73
C SER A 39 58.88 -41.65 22.22
N THR A 40 58.58 -41.52 23.53
CA THR A 40 58.12 -40.26 24.10
C THR A 40 59.23 -39.22 24.14
N LEU A 41 60.47 -39.64 24.35
CA LEU A 41 61.65 -38.79 24.29
C LEU A 41 61.87 -38.23 22.89
N TYR A 42 61.83 -39.08 21.85
CA TYR A 42 61.96 -38.64 20.47
C TYR A 42 60.87 -37.65 20.08
N ARG A 43 59.61 -37.96 20.44
CA ARG A 43 58.48 -37.06 20.19
C ARG A 43 58.66 -35.72 20.89
N TYR A 44 59.06 -35.73 22.16
CA TYR A 44 59.29 -34.51 22.94
C TYR A 44 60.43 -33.69 22.35
N ALA A 45 61.59 -34.30 22.07
CA ALA A 45 62.72 -33.61 21.45
C ALA A 45 62.34 -32.98 20.10
N LYS A 46 61.62 -33.70 19.25
CA LYS A 46 61.14 -33.18 17.96
C LYS A 46 60.20 -31.99 18.11
N ASP A 47 59.21 -32.10 18.99
CA ASP A 47 58.27 -31.00 19.30
C ASP A 47 58.98 -29.75 19.82
N GLN A 48 60.00 -29.92 20.66
CA GLN A 48 60.81 -28.81 21.17
C GLN A 48 61.62 -28.13 20.05
N VAL A 49 62.21 -28.90 19.11
CA VAL A 49 62.89 -28.34 17.94
C VAL A 49 61.92 -27.55 17.05
N GLU A 50 60.76 -28.14 16.73
CA GLU A 50 59.72 -27.49 15.92
C GLU A 50 59.23 -26.18 16.56
N LYS A 51 59.05 -26.15 17.89
CA LYS A 51 58.69 -24.94 18.65
C LYS A 51 59.80 -23.89 18.61
N TRP A 52 61.07 -24.28 18.72
CA TRP A 52 62.18 -23.34 18.58
C TRP A 52 62.30 -22.79 17.16
N ASP A 53 62.03 -23.59 16.13
CA ASP A 53 62.03 -23.18 14.72
C ASP A 53 60.95 -22.16 14.36
N ALA A 54 59.89 -22.06 15.18
CA ALA A 54 58.82 -21.08 14.97
C ALA A 54 59.26 -19.62 15.25
N TYR A 55 60.43 -19.41 15.89
CA TYR A 55 60.95 -18.07 16.18
C TYR A 55 61.91 -17.59 15.08
N GLU A 56 61.66 -16.40 14.53
CA GLU A 56 62.49 -15.80 13.46
C GLU A 56 63.96 -15.54 13.86
N ALA A 57 64.20 -15.22 15.14
CA ALA A 57 65.54 -14.97 15.67
C ALA A 57 65.68 -15.58 17.08
N LEU A 58 66.75 -16.36 17.28
CA LEU A 58 67.07 -17.00 18.55
C LEU A 58 68.43 -16.51 19.09
N PRO A 59 68.51 -16.10 20.36
CA PRO A 59 69.77 -15.87 21.05
C PRO A 59 70.66 -17.13 21.08
N SER A 60 71.97 -16.95 21.19
CA SER A 60 72.94 -18.05 21.24
C SER A 60 72.62 -19.09 22.32
N ASP A 61 72.16 -18.66 23.49
CA ASP A 61 71.87 -19.56 24.60
C ASP A 61 70.58 -20.36 24.41
N LEU A 62 69.57 -19.79 23.75
CA LEU A 62 68.36 -20.53 23.37
C LEU A 62 68.61 -21.43 22.16
N LEU A 63 69.52 -21.03 21.26
CA LEU A 63 69.99 -21.89 20.16
C LEU A 63 70.69 -23.15 20.70
N LYS A 64 71.44 -23.05 21.80
CA LYS A 64 72.00 -24.22 22.50
C LYS A 64 70.89 -25.14 23.02
N SER A 65 69.81 -24.58 23.56
CA SER A 65 68.64 -25.37 24.00
C SER A 65 67.98 -26.10 22.83
N LYS A 66 67.83 -25.45 21.67
CA LYS A 66 67.38 -26.11 20.44
C LYS A 66 68.33 -27.24 20.02
N ASN A 67 69.63 -26.97 19.98
CA ASN A 67 70.65 -27.94 19.56
C ASN A 67 70.73 -29.15 20.50
N TYR A 68 70.46 -28.96 21.79
CA TYR A 68 70.33 -30.04 22.76
C TYR A 68 69.23 -31.03 22.36
N PHE A 69 68.02 -30.53 22.08
CA PHE A 69 66.91 -31.38 21.63
C PHE A 69 67.18 -32.02 20.27
N ALA A 70 67.79 -31.30 19.32
CA ALA A 70 68.19 -31.86 18.02
C ALA A 70 69.25 -32.97 18.16
N THR A 71 70.16 -32.85 19.13
CA THR A 71 71.16 -33.89 19.43
C THR A 71 70.47 -35.13 19.99
N ILE A 72 69.53 -34.98 20.93
CA ILE A 72 68.75 -36.11 21.46
C ILE A 72 68.00 -36.82 20.32
N GLN A 73 67.35 -36.06 19.44
CA GLN A 73 66.65 -36.60 18.27
C GLN A 73 67.60 -37.45 17.41
N THR A 74 68.76 -36.89 17.04
CA THR A 74 69.76 -37.56 16.20
C THR A 74 70.31 -38.83 16.86
N ARG A 75 70.58 -38.78 18.18
CA ARG A 75 71.10 -39.94 18.94
C ARG A 75 70.09 -41.08 19.04
N ILE A 76 68.80 -40.77 19.12
CA ILE A 76 67.74 -41.79 19.08
C ILE A 76 67.66 -42.42 17.69
N GLU A 77 67.76 -41.63 16.62
CA GLU A 77 67.77 -42.17 15.25
C GLU A 77 68.97 -43.11 15.04
N GLN A 78 70.17 -42.71 15.49
CA GLN A 78 71.37 -43.54 15.45
C GLN A 78 71.24 -44.83 16.26
N LEU A 79 70.66 -44.76 17.47
CA LEU A 79 70.39 -45.93 18.30
C LEU A 79 69.46 -46.92 17.57
N ILE A 80 68.38 -46.41 16.98
CA ILE A 80 67.40 -47.23 16.29
C ILE A 80 68.01 -47.88 15.04
N GLU A 81 68.73 -47.11 14.23
CA GLU A 81 69.42 -47.61 13.03
C GLU A 81 70.48 -48.68 13.39
N ALA A 82 71.25 -48.46 14.47
CA ALA A 82 72.24 -49.42 14.92
C ALA A 82 71.61 -50.76 15.34
N VAL A 83 70.52 -50.72 16.10
CA VAL A 83 69.81 -51.94 16.53
C VAL A 83 69.13 -52.63 15.35
N GLN A 84 68.58 -51.88 14.38
CA GLN A 84 68.05 -52.43 13.13
C GLN A 84 69.11 -53.19 12.32
N ASN A 85 70.36 -52.70 12.35
CA ASN A 85 71.50 -53.32 11.67
C ASN A 85 72.17 -54.44 12.48
N GLY A 86 71.61 -54.82 13.65
CA GLY A 86 72.10 -55.92 14.47
C GLY A 86 73.28 -55.58 15.38
N ASN A 87 73.60 -54.29 15.58
CA ASN A 87 74.63 -53.86 16.52
C ASN A 87 74.11 -53.86 17.97
N THR A 88 75.02 -53.93 18.94
CA THR A 88 74.67 -53.88 20.36
C THR A 88 74.15 -52.50 20.77
N SER A 89 73.05 -52.46 21.52
CA SER A 89 72.38 -51.21 21.90
C SER A 89 73.12 -50.42 23.00
N HIS A 90 73.95 -51.09 23.79
CA HIS A 90 74.53 -50.55 25.03
C HIS A 90 75.39 -49.29 24.84
N SER A 91 76.26 -49.26 23.82
CA SER A 91 77.11 -48.09 23.52
C SER A 91 76.25 -46.88 23.14
N TYR A 92 75.25 -47.09 22.29
CA TYR A 92 74.34 -46.05 21.81
C TYR A 92 73.42 -45.52 22.92
N ILE A 93 72.95 -46.39 23.83
CA ILE A 93 72.21 -45.97 25.03
C ILE A 93 73.11 -45.10 25.91
N THR A 94 74.36 -45.50 26.10
CA THR A 94 75.32 -44.74 26.92
C THR A 94 75.66 -43.39 26.28
N GLU A 95 75.80 -43.32 24.95
CA GLU A 95 75.98 -42.06 24.22
C GLU A 95 74.76 -41.14 24.31
N LEU A 96 73.54 -41.70 24.23
CA LEU A 96 72.30 -40.94 24.41
C LEU A 96 72.20 -40.41 25.85
N GLN A 97 72.46 -41.26 26.84
CA GLN A 97 72.46 -40.87 28.25
C GLN A 97 73.53 -39.81 28.53
N SER A 98 74.72 -39.96 27.96
CA SER A 98 75.78 -38.95 28.03
C SER A 98 75.32 -37.67 27.35
N SER A 99 74.69 -37.69 26.19
CA SER A 99 74.19 -36.47 25.52
C SER A 99 73.12 -35.76 26.35
N ILE A 100 72.29 -36.50 27.10
CA ILE A 100 71.31 -35.93 28.02
C ILE A 100 72.00 -35.29 29.24
N ASN A 101 73.05 -35.93 29.77
CA ASN A 101 73.73 -35.54 31.00
C ASN A 101 74.88 -34.52 30.82
N THR A 102 75.57 -34.53 29.68
CA THR A 102 76.78 -33.73 29.39
C THR A 102 76.49 -32.23 29.40
N TYR A 103 75.25 -31.84 29.11
CA TYR A 103 74.80 -30.46 29.19
C TYR A 103 74.30 -30.06 30.58
N GLY A 104 74.43 -30.90 31.62
CA GLY A 104 74.01 -30.58 32.99
C GLY A 104 74.62 -29.30 33.59
N TYR A 105 75.71 -28.78 32.99
CA TYR A 105 76.26 -27.47 33.34
C TYR A 105 75.52 -26.31 32.65
N GLU A 106 75.06 -26.49 31.41
CA GLU A 106 74.31 -25.51 30.64
C GLU A 106 72.82 -25.72 30.89
N LYS A 107 72.21 -24.83 31.67
CA LYS A 107 70.80 -24.91 32.04
C LYS A 107 69.92 -24.71 30.79
N MET A 108 69.59 -25.80 30.11
CA MET A 108 68.71 -25.80 28.94
C MET A 108 67.29 -25.40 29.33
N ILE A 109 66.58 -24.76 28.40
CA ILE A 109 65.22 -24.26 28.61
C ILE A 109 64.29 -24.92 27.59
N PRO A 110 63.18 -25.54 28.00
CA PRO A 110 62.12 -25.97 27.09
C PRO A 110 61.46 -24.77 26.38
N ALA A 111 61.17 -24.89 25.09
CA ALA A 111 60.57 -23.82 24.27
C ALA A 111 59.20 -23.35 24.77
N ASP A 112 58.47 -24.23 25.46
CA ASP A 112 57.14 -24.01 26.00
C ASP A 112 57.13 -23.60 27.48
N SER A 113 58.30 -23.34 28.08
CA SER A 113 58.39 -22.86 29.45
C SER A 113 58.08 -21.36 29.58
N SER A 114 57.62 -20.92 30.76
CA SER A 114 57.38 -19.49 31.02
C SER A 114 58.67 -18.68 30.90
N GLU A 115 59.82 -19.27 31.24
CA GLU A 115 61.14 -18.65 31.11
C GLU A 115 61.53 -18.44 29.65
N ALA A 116 61.22 -19.38 28.75
CA ALA A 116 61.48 -19.21 27.32
C ALA A 116 60.71 -18.01 26.76
N TYR A 117 59.41 -17.90 27.07
CA TYR A 117 58.60 -16.76 26.64
C TYR A 117 59.10 -15.43 27.22
N PHE A 118 59.44 -15.42 28.51
CA PHE A 118 60.02 -14.25 29.16
C PHE A 118 61.33 -13.83 28.48
N LEU A 119 62.28 -14.75 28.32
CA LEU A 119 63.58 -14.44 27.74
C LEU A 119 63.49 -13.98 26.28
N ILE A 120 62.62 -14.59 25.47
CA ILE A 120 62.33 -14.13 24.10
C ILE A 120 61.77 -12.71 24.11
N SER A 121 60.87 -12.38 25.04
CA SER A 121 60.31 -11.02 25.16
C SER A 121 61.38 -9.99 25.53
N VAL A 122 62.31 -10.35 26.42
CA VAL A 122 63.43 -9.49 26.82
C VAL A 122 64.44 -9.34 25.66
N PHE A 123 64.70 -10.40 24.91
CA PHE A 123 65.60 -10.37 23.76
C PHE A 123 65.11 -9.43 22.66
N LYS A 124 63.78 -9.39 22.42
CA LYS A 124 63.17 -8.42 21.49
C LYS A 124 63.42 -6.96 21.90
N GLU A 125 63.60 -6.69 23.18
CA GLU A 125 63.96 -5.34 23.67
C GLU A 125 65.45 -5.05 23.52
N SER A 126 66.32 -5.99 23.92
CA SER A 126 67.78 -5.84 23.80
C SER A 126 68.51 -7.16 24.06
N ALA A 127 69.52 -7.45 23.23
CA ALA A 127 70.43 -8.58 23.43
C ALA A 127 71.15 -8.52 24.79
N LYS A 128 71.58 -7.33 25.24
CA LYS A 128 72.28 -7.16 26.53
C LYS A 128 71.35 -7.37 27.73
N LEU A 129 70.07 -7.01 27.60
CA LEU A 129 69.07 -7.29 28.64
C LEU A 129 68.81 -8.79 28.73
N PHE A 130 68.75 -9.48 27.59
CA PHE A 130 68.63 -10.93 27.53
C PHE A 130 69.82 -11.60 28.21
N ASP A 131 71.06 -11.22 27.88
CA ASP A 131 72.26 -11.84 28.46
C ASP A 131 72.25 -11.76 29.98
N ALA A 132 71.85 -10.61 30.53
CA ALA A 132 71.72 -10.39 31.95
C ALA A 132 70.57 -11.21 32.57
N ALA A 133 69.38 -11.16 31.98
CA ALA A 133 68.21 -11.89 32.46
C ALA A 133 68.44 -13.42 32.46
N TYR A 134 69.00 -13.93 31.36
CA TYR A 134 69.40 -15.34 31.25
C TYR A 134 70.46 -15.70 32.28
N SER A 135 71.48 -14.87 32.47
CA SER A 135 72.52 -15.10 33.48
C SER A 135 71.94 -15.17 34.90
N CYS A 136 70.89 -14.39 35.21
CA CYS A 136 70.19 -14.44 36.49
C CYS A 136 69.48 -15.78 36.70
N LEU A 137 68.61 -16.18 35.78
CA LEU A 137 67.89 -17.47 35.84
C LEU A 137 68.86 -18.66 35.82
N ALA A 138 69.94 -18.52 35.06
CA ALA A 138 71.03 -19.49 35.02
C ALA A 138 71.85 -19.53 36.33
N GLY A 139 71.62 -18.64 37.30
CA GLY A 139 72.39 -18.57 38.54
C GLY A 139 73.86 -18.17 38.33
N ARG A 140 74.17 -17.53 37.19
CA ARG A 140 75.50 -17.12 36.73
C ARG A 140 75.64 -15.60 36.73
N VAL A 141 75.27 -14.95 37.83
CA VAL A 141 75.28 -13.50 37.92
C VAL A 141 76.71 -12.97 38.04
N ASN A 142 77.18 -12.21 37.05
CA ASN A 142 78.43 -11.46 37.11
C ASN A 142 78.25 -10.15 37.89
N GLN A 143 78.65 -10.14 39.18
CA GLN A 143 78.53 -8.97 40.05
C GLN A 143 79.37 -7.77 39.57
N ALA A 144 80.50 -7.99 38.90
CA ALA A 144 81.34 -6.91 38.39
C ALA A 144 80.66 -6.11 37.27
N SER A 145 79.62 -6.67 36.63
CA SER A 145 78.86 -6.02 35.55
C SER A 145 77.70 -5.16 36.05
N PHE A 146 77.47 -5.03 37.37
CA PHE A 146 76.36 -4.24 37.93
C PHE A 146 76.49 -2.74 37.69
N SER A 147 77.69 -2.23 37.41
CA SER A 147 77.90 -0.85 36.99
C SER A 147 77.28 -0.54 35.61
N ASN A 148 77.02 -1.57 34.79
CA ASN A 148 76.31 -1.42 33.54
C ASN A 148 74.79 -1.38 33.79
N LYS A 149 74.16 -0.25 33.47
CA LYS A 149 72.73 0.01 33.67
C LYS A 149 71.81 -1.00 32.96
N GLU A 150 72.14 -1.41 31.75
CA GLU A 150 71.35 -2.39 31.00
C GLU A 150 71.48 -3.78 31.63
N TYR A 151 72.70 -4.18 31.98
CA TYR A 151 72.91 -5.45 32.66
C TYR A 151 72.14 -5.50 33.99
N PHE A 152 72.24 -4.46 34.81
CA PHE A 152 71.49 -4.36 36.07
C PHE A 152 69.97 -4.40 35.85
N LYS A 153 69.46 -3.71 34.81
CA LYS A 153 68.03 -3.77 34.43
C LYS A 153 67.59 -5.19 34.08
N GLY A 154 68.38 -5.93 33.29
CA GLY A 154 68.05 -7.31 32.93
C GLY A 154 68.03 -8.26 34.14
N ILE A 155 68.96 -8.10 35.09
CA ILE A 155 68.94 -8.84 36.36
C ILE A 155 67.65 -8.55 37.15
N ILE A 156 67.26 -7.27 37.28
CA ILE A 156 66.02 -6.89 37.98
C ILE A 156 64.80 -7.50 37.28
N MET A 157 64.75 -7.49 35.95
CA MET A 157 63.63 -8.08 35.20
C MET A 157 63.49 -9.59 35.48
N ALA A 158 64.61 -10.33 35.54
CA ALA A 158 64.59 -11.75 35.87
C ALA A 158 64.19 -12.01 37.33
N ILE A 159 64.70 -11.22 38.29
CA ILE A 159 64.29 -11.34 39.70
C ILE A 159 62.81 -11.03 39.88
N LEU A 160 62.28 -10.00 39.20
CA LEU A 160 60.86 -9.67 39.26
C LEU A 160 59.99 -10.76 38.63
N PHE A 161 60.49 -11.40 37.58
CA PHE A 161 59.84 -12.57 36.98
C PHE A 161 59.79 -13.74 37.98
N GLU A 162 60.92 -14.09 38.62
CA GLU A 162 60.96 -15.14 39.65
C GLU A 162 60.08 -14.81 40.86
N ILE A 163 60.08 -13.56 41.32
CA ILE A 163 59.23 -13.10 42.44
C ILE A 163 57.75 -13.19 42.08
N ARG A 164 57.38 -12.85 40.84
CA ARG A 164 55.99 -12.95 40.35
C ARG A 164 55.49 -14.39 40.35
N GLU A 165 56.35 -15.36 40.05
CA GLU A 165 56.02 -16.78 40.11
C GLU A 165 56.16 -17.39 41.52
N SER A 166 56.97 -16.77 42.40
CA SER A 166 57.17 -17.25 43.78
C SER A 166 55.95 -17.03 44.67
N SER A 167 55.57 -18.05 45.44
CA SER A 167 54.43 -18.02 46.37
C SER A 167 54.74 -17.40 47.74
N SER A 168 56.02 -17.08 48.03
CA SER A 168 56.52 -16.81 49.38
C SER A 168 56.65 -15.32 49.75
N ILE A 169 56.61 -14.38 48.79
CA ILE A 169 56.76 -12.94 49.08
C ILE A 169 55.40 -12.26 49.12
N ASN A 170 54.95 -11.94 50.33
CA ASN A 170 53.60 -11.50 50.70
C ASN A 170 53.30 -10.01 50.37
N ARG A 171 53.75 -9.53 49.20
CA ARG A 171 53.30 -8.26 48.59
C ARG A 171 52.05 -8.46 47.72
N SER A 172 51.69 -9.72 47.48
CA SER A 172 50.62 -10.23 46.60
C SER A 172 49.21 -10.17 47.19
N SER A 173 49.00 -10.15 48.52
CA SER A 173 47.64 -10.31 49.07
C SER A 173 46.71 -9.10 48.81
N HIS A 174 47.20 -7.88 48.95
CA HIS A 174 46.42 -6.66 48.67
C HIS A 174 46.26 -6.39 47.17
N ASP A 175 47.28 -6.68 46.36
CA ASP A 175 47.18 -6.59 44.90
C ASP A 175 46.29 -7.69 44.32
N ARG A 176 46.34 -8.91 44.86
CA ARG A 176 45.47 -10.04 44.47
C ARG A 176 44.05 -9.87 44.99
N SER A 177 43.86 -9.31 46.17
CA SER A 177 42.54 -8.87 46.66
C SER A 177 41.96 -7.76 45.79
N SER A 178 42.76 -6.73 45.47
CA SER A 178 42.35 -5.64 44.60
C SER A 178 42.07 -6.12 43.17
N PHE A 179 42.92 -6.99 42.62
CA PHE A 179 42.78 -7.59 41.30
C PHE A 179 41.61 -8.57 41.24
N ASN A 180 41.41 -9.41 42.26
CA ASN A 180 40.22 -10.28 42.35
C ASN A 180 38.96 -9.44 42.49
N SER A 181 38.97 -8.36 43.30
CA SER A 181 37.83 -7.45 43.40
C SER A 181 37.55 -6.72 42.08
N LEU A 182 38.60 -6.35 41.34
CA LEU A 182 38.50 -5.73 40.02
C LEU A 182 37.96 -6.74 39.01
N LYS A 183 38.47 -7.97 39.01
CA LYS A 183 38.01 -9.08 38.17
C LYS A 183 36.53 -9.39 38.45
N THR A 184 36.13 -9.53 39.71
CA THR A 184 34.74 -9.75 40.08
C THR A 184 33.85 -8.56 39.71
N ARG A 185 34.32 -7.30 39.85
CA ARG A 185 33.57 -6.12 39.36
C ARG A 185 33.43 -6.12 37.84
N VAL A 186 34.48 -6.45 37.10
CA VAL A 186 34.46 -6.53 35.63
C VAL A 186 33.56 -7.67 35.19
N GLU A 187 33.66 -8.86 35.78
CA GLU A 187 32.78 -10.00 35.50
C GLU A 187 31.32 -9.64 35.80
N LYS A 188 31.06 -8.92 36.90
CA LYS A 188 29.73 -8.41 37.22
C LYS A 188 29.26 -7.38 36.20
N TYR A 189 30.07 -6.39 35.82
CA TYR A 189 29.70 -5.39 34.82
C TYR A 189 29.46 -6.02 33.44
N VAL A 190 30.28 -7.00 33.05
CA VAL A 190 30.07 -7.77 31.83
C VAL A 190 28.76 -8.53 31.92
N SER A 191 28.49 -9.26 33.00
CA SER A 191 27.24 -10.00 33.19
C SER A 191 26.00 -9.10 33.23
N ASP A 192 26.08 -7.95 33.92
CA ASP A 192 24.99 -6.99 34.02
C ASP A 192 24.75 -6.33 32.66
N SER A 193 25.82 -5.96 31.93
CA SER A 193 25.72 -5.43 30.56
C SER A 193 25.14 -6.45 29.59
N ASP A 194 25.52 -7.73 29.70
CA ASP A 194 24.98 -8.82 28.87
C ASP A 194 23.49 -9.03 29.13
N LYS A 195 23.07 -8.89 30.39
CA LYS A 195 21.67 -8.95 30.80
C LYS A 195 20.88 -7.75 30.25
N GLU A 196 21.39 -6.54 30.42
CA GLU A 196 20.77 -5.32 29.87
C GLU A 196 20.67 -5.38 28.34
N LEU A 197 21.72 -5.86 27.65
CA LEU A 197 21.69 -6.07 26.20
C LEU A 197 20.61 -7.06 25.78
N LYS A 198 20.47 -8.19 26.49
CA LYS A 198 19.40 -9.16 26.23
C LYS A 198 18.01 -8.56 26.43
N GLU A 199 17.80 -7.83 27.53
CA GLU A 199 16.52 -7.15 27.80
C GLU A 199 16.22 -6.09 26.71
N LEU A 200 17.23 -5.32 26.27
CA LEU A 200 17.07 -4.35 25.19
C LEU A 200 16.75 -5.02 23.85
N PHE A 201 17.41 -6.14 23.52
CA PHE A 201 17.10 -6.91 22.31
C PHE A 201 15.68 -7.47 22.35
N GLU A 202 15.24 -8.01 23.48
CA GLU A 202 13.89 -8.54 23.65
C GLU A 202 12.84 -7.42 23.54
N ILE A 203 13.09 -6.25 24.12
CA ILE A 203 12.22 -5.06 23.95
C ILE A 203 12.20 -4.60 22.48
N ALA A 204 13.35 -4.58 21.81
CA ALA A 204 13.46 -4.17 20.42
C ALA A 204 12.71 -5.14 19.49
N GLU A 205 12.86 -6.45 19.69
CA GLU A 205 12.18 -7.49 18.94
C GLU A 205 10.66 -7.40 19.12
N ASN A 206 10.19 -7.25 20.35
CA ASN A 206 8.77 -7.06 20.66
C ASN A 206 8.20 -5.76 20.04
N LYS A 207 8.98 -4.66 20.04
CA LYS A 207 8.58 -3.41 19.37
C LYS A 207 8.54 -3.54 17.86
N ILE A 208 9.50 -4.24 17.26
CA ILE A 208 9.54 -4.49 15.81
C ILE A 208 8.34 -5.36 15.41
N ASP A 209 8.08 -6.46 16.12
CA ASP A 209 6.97 -7.37 15.83
C ASP A 209 5.61 -6.66 15.98
N SER A 210 5.42 -5.87 17.05
CA SER A 210 4.20 -5.07 17.21
C SER A 210 4.06 -3.98 16.14
N PHE A 211 5.16 -3.35 15.72
CA PHE A 211 5.15 -2.38 14.62
C PHE A 211 4.77 -3.05 13.29
N VAL A 212 5.33 -4.22 12.97
CA VAL A 212 5.02 -4.99 11.77
C VAL A 212 3.54 -5.39 11.77
N LYS A 213 3.03 -5.96 12.87
CA LYS A 213 1.62 -6.33 13.01
C LYS A 213 0.68 -5.13 12.84
N THR A 214 1.05 -3.99 13.43
CA THR A 214 0.27 -2.75 13.30
C THR A 214 0.28 -2.22 11.87
N SER A 215 1.44 -2.25 11.20
CA SER A 215 1.60 -1.84 9.81
C SER A 215 0.74 -2.69 8.87
N ASP A 216 0.77 -4.01 9.05
CA ASP A 216 -0.05 -4.95 8.29
C ASP A 216 -1.54 -4.73 8.52
N GLN A 217 -1.96 -4.46 9.76
CA GLN A 217 -3.35 -4.14 10.07
C GLN A 217 -3.78 -2.83 9.40
N ILE A 218 -2.97 -1.77 9.49
CA ILE A 218 -3.25 -0.49 8.81
C ILE A 218 -3.37 -0.69 7.30
N LYS A 219 -2.49 -1.52 6.71
CA LYS A 219 -2.53 -1.83 5.28
C LYS A 219 -3.84 -2.52 4.90
N LYS A 220 -4.26 -3.54 5.65
CA LYS A 220 -5.53 -4.25 5.44
C LYS A 220 -6.73 -3.31 5.59
N ASP A 221 -6.80 -2.56 6.69
CA ASP A 221 -7.88 -1.62 6.97
C ASP A 221 -8.00 -0.55 5.88
N ASN A 222 -6.86 -0.01 5.42
CA ASN A 222 -6.85 0.98 4.33
C ASN A 222 -7.27 0.37 3.00
N GLN A 223 -6.87 -0.86 2.70
CA GLN A 223 -7.27 -1.55 1.48
C GLN A 223 -8.77 -1.85 1.48
N GLU A 224 -9.34 -2.28 2.61
CA GLU A 224 -10.78 -2.47 2.76
C GLU A 224 -11.55 -1.15 2.62
N LYS A 225 -11.09 -0.08 3.28
CA LYS A 225 -11.68 1.26 3.15
C LYS A 225 -11.63 1.78 1.72
N LEU A 226 -10.49 1.62 1.03
CA LEU A 226 -10.34 2.01 -0.37
C LEU A 226 -11.27 1.20 -1.27
N ASN A 227 -11.30 -0.13 -1.14
CA ASN A 227 -12.18 -0.98 -1.93
C ASN A 227 -13.65 -0.62 -1.71
N LYS A 228 -14.05 -0.38 -0.45
CA LYS A 228 -15.42 0.06 -0.12
C LYS A 228 -15.73 1.44 -0.72
N TRP A 229 -14.81 2.40 -0.62
CA TRP A 229 -14.97 3.72 -1.22
C TRP A 229 -15.08 3.65 -2.75
N PHE A 230 -14.23 2.87 -3.41
CA PHE A 230 -14.29 2.63 -4.85
C PHE A 230 -15.60 1.97 -5.28
N GLY A 231 -16.04 0.92 -4.58
CA GLY A 231 -17.29 0.22 -4.88
C GLY A 231 -18.52 1.12 -4.70
N LEU A 232 -18.57 1.90 -3.62
CA LEU A 232 -19.63 2.87 -3.38
C LEU A 232 -19.63 3.96 -4.45
N ASN A 233 -18.47 4.54 -4.78
CA ASN A 233 -18.40 5.58 -5.79
C ASN A 233 -18.74 5.09 -7.20
N GLN A 234 -18.32 3.88 -7.56
CA GLN A 234 -18.68 3.29 -8.85
C GLN A 234 -20.19 3.05 -8.94
N THR A 235 -20.80 2.54 -7.86
CA THR A 235 -22.25 2.35 -7.77
C THR A 235 -22.98 3.69 -7.85
N THR A 236 -22.58 4.67 -7.04
CA THR A 236 -23.15 6.02 -7.04
C THR A 236 -23.01 6.69 -8.39
N ALA A 237 -21.84 6.62 -9.04
CA ALA A 237 -21.63 7.19 -10.37
C ALA A 237 -22.50 6.52 -11.43
N LYS A 238 -22.65 5.19 -11.35
CA LYS A 238 -23.53 4.44 -12.26
C LYS A 238 -24.99 4.82 -12.05
N THR A 239 -25.49 4.80 -10.81
CA THR A 239 -26.87 5.18 -10.47
C THR A 239 -27.15 6.64 -10.83
N PHE A 240 -26.23 7.56 -10.54
CA PHE A 240 -26.35 8.96 -10.94
C PHE A 240 -26.39 9.12 -12.46
N SER A 241 -25.52 8.41 -13.19
CA SER A 241 -25.52 8.44 -14.65
C SER A 241 -26.81 7.85 -15.24
N GLU A 242 -27.37 6.80 -14.64
CA GLU A 242 -28.65 6.21 -15.04
C GLU A 242 -29.79 7.22 -14.79
N GLN A 243 -29.85 7.82 -13.61
CA GLN A 243 -30.84 8.86 -13.25
C GLN A 243 -30.78 10.06 -14.20
N VAL A 244 -29.59 10.62 -14.44
CA VAL A 244 -29.41 11.75 -15.35
C VAL A 244 -29.84 11.40 -16.78
N ASN A 245 -29.53 10.19 -17.25
CA ASN A 245 -29.95 9.75 -18.57
C ASN A 245 -31.47 9.56 -18.69
N GLU A 246 -32.12 9.03 -17.65
CA GLU A 246 -33.58 8.91 -17.59
C GLU A 246 -34.27 10.28 -17.54
N GLU A 247 -33.82 11.17 -16.65
CA GLU A 247 -34.35 12.54 -16.57
C GLU A 247 -34.15 13.30 -17.88
N ARG A 248 -32.97 13.18 -18.50
CA ARG A 248 -32.71 13.79 -19.81
C ARG A 248 -33.69 13.30 -20.87
N LYS A 249 -33.93 11.98 -20.97
CA LYS A 249 -34.90 11.42 -21.91
C LYS A 249 -36.32 11.93 -21.63
N ASN A 250 -36.71 11.99 -20.36
CA ASN A 250 -38.02 12.51 -19.97
C ASN A 250 -38.19 13.99 -20.34
N ILE A 251 -37.19 14.82 -20.08
CA ILE A 251 -37.18 16.24 -20.46
C ILE A 251 -37.22 16.39 -21.98
N GLU A 252 -36.39 15.65 -22.73
CA GLU A 252 -36.39 15.67 -24.20
C GLU A 252 -37.77 15.29 -24.78
N GLN A 253 -38.40 14.25 -24.22
CA GLN A 253 -39.75 13.82 -24.63
C GLN A 253 -40.81 14.86 -24.29
N THR A 254 -40.83 15.36 -23.05
CA THR A 254 -41.75 16.41 -22.59
C THR A 254 -41.64 17.66 -23.45
N TYR A 255 -40.40 18.07 -23.77
CA TYR A 255 -40.15 19.24 -24.62
C TYR A 255 -40.59 19.02 -26.07
N LYS A 256 -40.36 17.82 -26.62
CA LYS A 256 -40.84 17.46 -27.96
C LYS A 256 -42.37 17.48 -28.04
N GLU A 257 -43.06 16.94 -27.03
CA GLU A 257 -44.53 16.97 -26.95
C GLU A 257 -45.05 18.41 -26.78
N LEU A 258 -44.37 19.24 -25.98
CA LEU A 258 -44.67 20.67 -25.86
C LEU A 258 -44.59 21.38 -27.22
N LEU A 259 -43.48 21.20 -27.95
CA LEU A 259 -43.30 21.81 -29.27
C LEU A 259 -44.37 21.37 -30.28
N GLN A 260 -44.77 20.10 -30.24
CA GLN A 260 -45.80 19.57 -31.15
C GLN A 260 -47.18 20.16 -30.91
N LEU A 261 -47.54 20.46 -29.66
CA LEU A 261 -48.91 20.85 -29.29
C LEU A 261 -49.08 22.35 -29.01
N GLN A 262 -48.01 23.06 -28.69
CA GLN A 262 -48.05 24.50 -28.46
C GLN A 262 -48.46 25.28 -29.72
N ALA A 263 -47.91 24.91 -30.89
CA ALA A 263 -48.25 25.58 -32.14
C ALA A 263 -49.73 25.40 -32.54
N PRO A 264 -50.32 24.18 -32.48
CA PRO A 264 -51.77 23.99 -32.63
C PRO A 264 -52.61 24.75 -31.61
N ALA A 265 -52.22 24.77 -30.33
CA ALA A 265 -52.97 25.48 -29.30
C ALA A 265 -53.02 27.00 -29.58
N GLN A 266 -51.88 27.58 -29.98
CA GLN A 266 -51.80 28.98 -30.37
C GLN A 266 -52.66 29.26 -31.61
N HIS A 267 -52.61 28.39 -32.61
CA HIS A 267 -53.46 28.50 -33.81
C HIS A 267 -54.95 28.48 -33.46
N TRP A 268 -55.40 27.60 -32.56
CA TRP A 268 -56.80 27.55 -32.12
C TRP A 268 -57.23 28.80 -31.35
N LYS A 269 -56.34 29.36 -30.53
CA LYS A 269 -56.58 30.64 -29.85
C LYS A 269 -56.76 31.78 -30.85
N GLU A 270 -55.87 31.91 -31.82
CA GLU A 270 -55.95 32.93 -32.87
C GLU A 270 -57.22 32.75 -33.73
N THR A 271 -57.54 31.50 -34.10
CA THR A 271 -58.75 31.16 -34.85
C THR A 271 -60.01 31.51 -34.06
N SER A 272 -60.06 31.21 -32.75
CA SER A 272 -61.18 31.59 -31.89
C SER A 272 -61.38 33.10 -31.86
N GLN A 273 -60.31 33.88 -31.72
CA GLN A 273 -60.40 35.34 -31.63
C GLN A 273 -60.97 35.92 -32.93
N LYS A 274 -60.46 35.46 -34.07
CA LYS A 274 -60.98 35.86 -35.38
C LYS A 274 -62.46 35.53 -35.56
N LEU A 275 -62.89 34.33 -35.17
CA LEU A 275 -64.30 33.91 -35.27
C LEU A 275 -65.22 34.68 -34.30
N LEU A 276 -64.73 35.10 -33.14
CA LEU A 276 -65.47 36.00 -32.25
C LEU A 276 -65.67 37.37 -32.89
N ASP A 277 -64.62 37.93 -33.50
CA ASP A 277 -64.68 39.21 -34.19
C ASP A 277 -65.65 39.18 -35.38
N GLU A 278 -65.62 38.10 -36.18
CA GLU A 278 -66.58 37.85 -37.25
C GLU A 278 -68.02 37.73 -36.71
N GLY A 279 -68.21 37.01 -35.60
CA GLY A 279 -69.51 36.89 -34.94
C GLY A 279 -70.05 38.24 -34.46
N HIS A 280 -69.20 39.06 -33.84
CA HIS A 280 -69.54 40.42 -33.43
C HIS A 280 -69.77 41.36 -34.61
N MET A 281 -69.09 41.17 -35.74
CA MET A 281 -69.39 41.87 -36.99
C MET A 281 -70.79 41.53 -37.49
N PHE A 282 -71.18 40.25 -37.55
CA PHE A 282 -72.54 39.86 -37.93
C PHE A 282 -73.59 40.36 -36.94
N MET A 283 -73.28 40.37 -35.65
CA MET A 283 -74.14 40.93 -34.60
C MET A 283 -74.39 42.44 -34.81
N ARG A 284 -73.33 43.22 -35.09
CA ARG A 284 -73.46 44.64 -35.45
C ARG A 284 -74.26 44.82 -36.73
N GLY A 285 -74.03 44.00 -37.75
CA GLY A 285 -74.81 43.97 -38.99
C GLY A 285 -76.29 43.68 -38.75
N LEU A 286 -76.61 42.76 -37.84
CA LEU A 286 -77.98 42.43 -37.45
C LEU A 286 -78.68 43.62 -36.81
N PHE A 287 -78.04 44.29 -35.84
CA PHE A 287 -78.59 45.51 -35.24
C PHE A 287 -78.78 46.64 -36.25
N ALA A 288 -77.80 46.85 -37.13
CA ALA A 288 -77.89 47.83 -38.20
C ALA A 288 -79.07 47.51 -39.15
N LEU A 289 -79.24 46.24 -39.54
CA LEU A 289 -80.36 45.82 -40.37
C LEU A 289 -81.72 46.02 -39.69
N ILE A 290 -81.83 45.77 -38.38
CA ILE A 290 -83.06 46.02 -37.62
C ILE A 290 -83.38 47.51 -37.57
N LEU A 291 -82.38 48.37 -37.27
CA LEU A 291 -82.56 49.81 -37.19
C LEU A 291 -82.90 50.43 -38.57
N ILE A 292 -82.13 50.07 -39.60
CA ILE A 292 -82.35 50.54 -40.98
C ILE A 292 -83.67 49.97 -41.53
N GLY A 293 -83.96 48.70 -41.27
CA GLY A 293 -85.21 48.05 -41.66
C GLY A 293 -86.43 48.72 -41.00
N GLY A 294 -86.36 49.00 -39.70
CA GLY A 294 -87.40 49.72 -38.98
C GLY A 294 -87.59 51.16 -39.48
N PHE A 295 -86.49 51.89 -39.68
CA PHE A 295 -86.52 53.26 -40.20
C PHE A 295 -87.05 53.33 -41.64
N SER A 296 -86.61 52.41 -42.51
CA SER A 296 -87.10 52.32 -43.89
C SER A 296 -88.58 51.95 -43.95
N LEU A 297 -89.05 51.05 -43.08
CA LEU A 297 -90.47 50.72 -42.96
C LEU A 297 -91.29 51.93 -42.47
N TYR A 298 -90.79 52.68 -41.49
CA TYR A 298 -91.40 53.93 -41.03
C TYR A 298 -91.49 54.98 -42.17
N MET A 299 -90.41 55.19 -42.91
CA MET A 299 -90.38 56.09 -44.06
C MET A 299 -91.34 55.65 -45.17
N LEU A 300 -91.41 54.35 -45.45
CA LEU A 300 -92.34 53.77 -46.42
C LEU A 300 -93.79 54.04 -46.00
N LEU A 301 -94.10 53.89 -44.71
CA LEU A 301 -95.41 54.20 -44.14
C LEU A 301 -95.73 55.69 -44.25
N TRP A 302 -94.77 56.58 -43.99
CA TRP A 302 -94.96 58.03 -44.12
C TRP A 302 -95.17 58.50 -45.56
N LYS A 303 -94.55 57.84 -46.54
CA LYS A 303 -94.70 58.14 -47.98
C LYS A 303 -95.91 57.47 -48.62
N THR A 304 -96.67 56.69 -47.86
CA THR A 304 -97.86 56.02 -48.34
C THR A 304 -98.97 57.05 -48.60
N PRO A 305 -99.56 57.09 -49.81
CA PRO A 305 -100.59 58.08 -50.14
C PRO A 305 -101.88 57.83 -49.35
N GLU A 306 -102.57 58.89 -48.91
CA GLU A 306 -103.85 58.80 -48.16
C GLU A 306 -104.92 58.00 -48.91
N SER A 307 -104.87 57.99 -50.25
CA SER A 307 -105.73 57.19 -51.11
C SER A 307 -105.60 55.67 -50.90
N MET A 308 -104.47 55.18 -50.40
CA MET A 308 -104.32 53.76 -50.01
C MET A 308 -105.16 53.45 -48.77
N LEU A 309 -105.09 54.29 -47.73
CA LEU A 309 -105.79 54.07 -46.46
C LEU A 309 -107.31 54.18 -46.66
N ALA A 310 -107.76 55.15 -47.47
CA ALA A 310 -109.14 55.26 -47.90
C ALA A 310 -109.62 54.04 -48.72
N SER A 311 -108.75 53.47 -49.57
CA SER A 311 -109.06 52.29 -50.41
C SER A 311 -109.37 51.01 -49.62
N PHE A 312 -108.96 50.92 -48.34
CA PHE A 312 -109.35 49.80 -47.48
C PHE A 312 -110.83 49.83 -47.06
N PHE A 313 -111.45 51.01 -47.05
CA PHE A 313 -112.83 51.24 -46.60
C PHE A 313 -113.80 51.57 -47.75
N SER A 314 -113.31 51.64 -49.00
CA SER A 314 -114.11 51.84 -50.22
C SER A 314 -114.36 50.54 -51.01
N ASP A 315 -115.29 50.57 -51.97
CA ASP A 315 -115.58 49.44 -52.86
C ASP A 315 -114.40 49.04 -53.76
N ASP A 316 -113.56 50.00 -54.20
CA ASP A 316 -112.33 49.71 -54.95
C ASP A 316 -111.13 49.51 -54.02
N LYS A 317 -110.71 48.25 -53.87
CA LYS A 317 -109.59 47.82 -53.01
C LYS A 317 -108.26 47.68 -53.75
N THR A 318 -108.19 48.08 -55.03
CA THR A 318 -107.01 47.82 -55.89
C THR A 318 -105.74 48.48 -55.36
N ALA A 319 -105.83 49.72 -54.88
CA ALA A 319 -104.67 50.44 -54.33
C ALA A 319 -104.19 49.83 -53.00
N ALA A 320 -105.12 49.46 -52.12
CA ALA A 320 -104.82 48.77 -50.87
C ALA A 320 -104.07 47.44 -51.10
N ILE A 321 -104.50 46.64 -52.09
CA ILE A 321 -103.86 45.35 -52.43
C ILE A 321 -102.43 45.55 -52.95
N ARG A 322 -102.21 46.49 -53.89
CA ARG A 322 -100.88 46.72 -54.48
C ARG A 322 -99.85 47.11 -53.42
N TRP A 323 -100.18 48.06 -52.55
CA TRP A 323 -99.27 48.49 -51.49
C TRP A 323 -99.10 47.43 -50.41
N SER A 324 -100.13 46.63 -50.10
CA SER A 324 -99.99 45.49 -49.17
C SER A 324 -98.97 44.47 -49.67
N ILE A 325 -98.94 44.16 -50.98
CA ILE A 325 -97.93 43.28 -51.58
C ILE A 325 -96.52 43.87 -51.42
N VAL A 326 -96.35 45.18 -51.62
CA VAL A 326 -95.06 45.87 -51.43
C VAL A 326 -94.61 45.78 -49.96
N PHE A 327 -95.50 46.04 -49.00
CA PHE A 327 -95.16 45.90 -47.57
C PHE A 327 -94.81 44.47 -47.19
N VAL A 328 -95.60 43.47 -47.61
CA VAL A 328 -95.35 42.06 -47.30
C VAL A 328 -94.01 41.61 -47.88
N THR A 329 -93.74 41.91 -49.16
CA THR A 329 -92.45 41.54 -49.80
C THR A 329 -91.26 42.21 -49.13
N PHE A 330 -91.38 43.48 -48.75
CA PHE A 330 -90.32 44.22 -48.05
C PHE A 330 -90.06 43.67 -46.64
N ILE A 331 -91.12 43.39 -45.87
CA ILE A 331 -91.01 42.75 -44.54
C ILE A 331 -90.39 41.35 -44.67
N SER A 332 -90.79 40.55 -45.67
CA SER A 332 -90.21 39.24 -45.93
C SER A 332 -88.72 39.32 -46.27
N LEU A 333 -88.28 40.34 -47.01
CA LEU A 333 -86.86 40.57 -47.31
C LEU A 333 -86.05 40.89 -46.06
N ILE A 334 -86.56 41.78 -45.19
CA ILE A 334 -85.91 42.11 -43.91
C ILE A 334 -85.86 40.87 -43.02
N PHE A 335 -86.95 40.11 -42.93
CA PHE A 335 -87.00 38.87 -42.16
C PHE A 335 -85.98 37.84 -42.65
N PHE A 336 -85.84 37.66 -43.96
CA PHE A 336 -84.84 36.77 -44.54
C PHE A 336 -83.41 37.25 -44.26
N GLY A 337 -83.15 38.56 -44.32
CA GLY A 337 -81.86 39.16 -43.95
C GLY A 337 -81.51 38.94 -42.48
N ILE A 338 -82.46 39.17 -41.58
CA ILE A 338 -82.34 38.89 -40.14
C ILE A 338 -82.01 37.41 -39.92
N GLN A 339 -82.74 36.51 -40.58
CA GLN A 339 -82.54 35.07 -40.45
C GLN A 339 -81.14 34.63 -40.91
N SER A 340 -80.66 35.21 -42.02
CA SER A 340 -79.36 34.91 -42.60
C SER A 340 -78.21 35.41 -41.71
N LEU A 341 -78.27 36.66 -41.24
CA LEU A 341 -77.28 37.24 -40.34
C LEU A 341 -77.28 36.54 -38.97
N ARG A 342 -78.45 36.17 -38.44
CA ARG A 342 -78.55 35.40 -37.20
C ARG A 342 -77.87 34.04 -37.33
N LYS A 343 -78.11 33.31 -38.44
CA LYS A 343 -77.44 32.04 -38.71
C LYS A 343 -75.93 32.20 -38.83
N ALA A 344 -75.45 33.19 -39.57
CA ALA A 344 -74.02 33.48 -39.71
C ALA A 344 -73.37 33.83 -38.36
N MET A 345 -74.01 34.69 -37.56
CA MET A 345 -73.57 35.08 -36.22
C MET A 345 -73.42 33.87 -35.30
N PHE A 346 -74.48 33.06 -35.15
CA PHE A 346 -74.42 31.88 -34.28
C PHE A 346 -73.43 30.84 -34.81
N SER A 347 -73.29 30.65 -36.12
CA SER A 347 -72.27 29.78 -36.70
C SER A 347 -70.86 30.21 -36.30
N SER A 348 -70.56 31.51 -36.40
CA SER A 348 -69.26 32.06 -36.01
C SER A 348 -68.97 31.87 -34.52
N PHE A 349 -69.96 32.14 -33.66
CA PHE A 349 -69.81 31.93 -32.21
C PHE A 349 -69.69 30.45 -31.82
N HIS A 350 -70.39 29.53 -32.49
CA HIS A 350 -70.24 28.10 -32.25
C HIS A 350 -68.84 27.60 -32.63
N LEU A 351 -68.35 27.99 -33.81
CA LEU A 351 -66.99 27.65 -34.25
C LEU A 351 -65.93 28.28 -33.35
N ALA A 352 -66.15 29.51 -32.88
CA ALA A 352 -65.26 30.15 -31.91
C ALA A 352 -65.21 29.36 -30.60
N ARG A 353 -66.35 28.90 -30.09
CA ARG A 353 -66.42 28.10 -28.87
C ARG A 353 -65.73 26.74 -29.03
N ASP A 354 -65.93 26.06 -30.16
CA ASP A 354 -65.23 24.80 -30.47
C ASP A 354 -63.70 25.01 -30.49
N ALA A 355 -63.23 26.08 -31.14
CA ALA A 355 -61.81 26.44 -31.12
C ALA A 355 -61.27 26.73 -29.71
N GLN A 356 -62.03 27.40 -28.84
CA GLN A 356 -61.66 27.62 -27.43
C GLN A 356 -61.62 26.32 -26.63
N GLU A 357 -62.56 25.41 -26.85
CA GLU A 357 -62.60 24.12 -26.17
C GLU A 357 -61.36 23.28 -26.57
N ARG A 358 -60.97 23.27 -27.85
CA ARG A 358 -59.73 22.63 -28.32
C ARG A 358 -58.46 23.26 -27.74
N GLU A 359 -58.39 24.59 -27.65
CA GLU A 359 -57.27 25.28 -27.00
C GLU A 359 -57.13 24.85 -25.53
N LYS A 360 -58.23 24.91 -24.76
CA LYS A 360 -58.25 24.53 -23.34
C LYS A 360 -57.89 23.07 -23.12
N LEU A 361 -58.40 22.16 -23.95
CA LEU A 361 -58.05 20.73 -23.88
C LEU A 361 -56.56 20.51 -24.19
N THR A 362 -56.01 21.22 -25.16
CA THR A 362 -54.58 21.13 -25.49
C THR A 362 -53.72 21.66 -24.34
N MET A 363 -54.09 22.79 -23.73
CA MET A 363 -53.39 23.36 -22.58
C MET A 363 -53.50 22.48 -21.33
N TYR A 364 -54.67 21.88 -21.11
CA TYR A 364 -54.87 20.90 -20.03
C TYR A 364 -53.97 19.67 -20.23
N TYR A 365 -53.91 19.13 -21.44
CA TYR A 365 -53.00 18.04 -21.77
C TYR A 365 -51.53 18.40 -21.54
N LEU A 366 -51.10 19.58 -22.00
CA LEU A 366 -49.75 20.09 -21.75
C LEU A 366 -49.44 20.22 -20.25
N SER A 367 -50.42 20.60 -19.43
CA SER A 367 -50.26 20.63 -17.96
C SER A 367 -50.11 19.23 -17.35
N LEU A 368 -50.85 18.24 -17.85
CA LEU A 368 -50.74 16.85 -17.39
C LEU A 368 -49.41 16.21 -17.80
N ILE A 369 -48.87 16.51 -18.99
CA ILE A 369 -47.52 16.06 -19.39
C ILE A 369 -46.49 16.63 -18.40
N LYS A 370 -46.58 17.94 -18.13
CA LYS A 370 -45.64 18.64 -17.24
C LYS A 370 -45.63 18.06 -15.81
N GLU A 371 -46.80 17.64 -15.30
CA GLU A 371 -46.93 17.04 -13.97
C GLU A 371 -46.66 15.53 -13.96
N GLY A 372 -46.37 14.92 -15.11
CA GLY A 372 -46.10 13.48 -15.23
C GLY A 372 -47.33 12.59 -14.99
N ALA A 373 -48.53 13.14 -15.15
CA ALA A 373 -49.79 12.55 -14.68
C ALA A 373 -50.62 11.85 -15.78
N ILE A 374 -50.00 11.38 -16.87
CA ILE A 374 -50.74 10.85 -18.04
C ILE A 374 -50.72 9.32 -18.08
N ILE A 375 -51.92 8.74 -18.12
CA ILE A 375 -52.17 7.34 -18.45
C ILE A 375 -52.38 7.23 -19.98
N ASP A 376 -51.85 6.19 -20.62
CA ASP A 376 -51.90 6.02 -22.09
C ASP A 376 -53.32 6.06 -22.70
N ASP A 377 -54.34 5.68 -21.92
CA ASP A 377 -55.73 5.73 -22.33
C ASP A 377 -56.29 7.17 -22.40
N ASP A 378 -55.87 8.05 -21.48
CA ASP A 378 -56.24 9.46 -21.48
C ASP A 378 -55.60 10.21 -22.67
N LYS A 379 -54.38 9.80 -23.06
CA LYS A 379 -53.68 10.33 -24.24
C LYS A 379 -54.48 10.10 -25.53
N LYS A 380 -55.00 8.89 -25.74
CA LYS A 380 -55.80 8.57 -26.93
C LYS A 380 -57.11 9.34 -26.95
N LEU A 381 -57.79 9.46 -25.81
CA LEU A 381 -59.06 10.17 -25.69
C LEU A 381 -58.90 11.67 -25.99
N ILE A 382 -57.86 12.30 -25.43
CA ILE A 382 -57.61 13.72 -25.66
C ILE A 382 -57.19 13.99 -27.11
N LEU A 383 -56.30 13.19 -27.69
CA LEU A 383 -55.93 13.32 -29.10
C LEU A 383 -57.14 13.12 -30.03
N GLN A 384 -58.00 12.13 -29.75
CA GLN A 384 -59.22 11.92 -30.51
C GLN A 384 -60.19 13.11 -30.41
N SER A 385 -60.34 13.69 -29.22
CA SER A 385 -61.15 14.90 -29.02
C SER A 385 -60.57 16.09 -29.81
N LEU A 386 -59.25 16.33 -29.74
CA LEU A 386 -58.58 17.43 -30.44
C LEU A 386 -58.70 17.36 -31.98
N PHE A 387 -58.65 16.15 -32.54
CA PHE A 387 -58.70 15.92 -34.00
C PHE A 387 -60.09 15.56 -34.56
N SER A 388 -61.11 15.47 -33.70
CA SER A 388 -62.50 15.25 -34.14
C SER A 388 -63.07 16.47 -34.89
N ARG A 389 -64.05 16.27 -35.79
CA ARG A 389 -64.65 17.36 -36.57
C ARG A 389 -65.68 18.13 -35.72
N ALA A 390 -65.69 19.45 -35.86
CA ALA A 390 -66.71 20.30 -35.25
C ALA A 390 -68.06 20.08 -35.96
N ASP A 391 -69.10 19.71 -35.22
CA ASP A 391 -70.47 19.64 -35.73
C ASP A 391 -71.01 21.07 -35.92
N SER A 392 -70.65 21.70 -37.03
CA SER A 392 -71.38 22.89 -37.48
C SER A 392 -72.75 22.41 -37.98
N GLY A 393 -73.84 22.83 -37.34
CA GLY A 393 -75.22 22.45 -37.67
C GLY A 393 -75.72 22.83 -39.07
N LEU A 394 -74.82 23.22 -39.98
CA LEU A 394 -75.04 23.49 -41.40
C LEU A 394 -74.67 22.30 -42.31
N LEU A 395 -73.85 21.36 -41.83
CA LEU A 395 -73.42 20.16 -42.57
C LEU A 395 -74.03 18.92 -41.91
N LYS A 396 -75.33 18.71 -42.10
CA LYS A 396 -76.07 17.60 -41.45
C LYS A 396 -76.04 16.27 -42.21
N GLU A 397 -75.34 16.18 -43.33
CA GLU A 397 -75.29 14.97 -44.14
C GLU A 397 -73.85 14.66 -44.53
N ASP A 398 -73.14 13.92 -43.67
CA ASP A 398 -72.24 12.86 -44.09
C ASP A 398 -71.75 12.08 -42.86
N SER A 399 -71.97 10.77 -42.86
CA SER A 399 -71.75 9.86 -41.74
C SER A 399 -70.25 9.74 -41.40
N SER A 400 -69.81 10.39 -40.32
CA SER A 400 -68.49 10.24 -39.72
C SER A 400 -68.51 10.60 -38.23
N PRO A 401 -67.55 10.15 -37.40
CA PRO A 401 -67.70 10.13 -35.95
C PRO A 401 -67.65 11.54 -35.33
N THR A 402 -68.70 11.89 -34.56
CA THR A 402 -68.84 13.11 -33.75
C THR A 402 -68.10 12.97 -32.40
N MET A 403 -67.69 14.10 -31.79
CA MET A 403 -67.20 14.14 -30.40
C MET A 403 -68.14 13.41 -29.42
N PRO A 404 -67.62 12.57 -28.50
CA PRO A 404 -68.43 12.05 -27.40
C PRO A 404 -68.88 13.21 -26.52
N GLY A 405 -70.19 13.40 -26.36
CA GLY A 405 -70.73 14.37 -25.42
C GLY A 405 -70.44 13.92 -23.99
N ILE A 406 -69.99 14.84 -23.13
CA ILE A 406 -69.77 14.60 -21.68
C ILE A 406 -71.05 14.08 -20.97
N ILE A 407 -72.21 14.19 -21.62
CA ILE A 407 -73.53 13.82 -21.10
C ILE A 407 -73.87 12.32 -21.32
N ASP A 408 -73.16 11.61 -22.21
CA ASP A 408 -73.49 10.22 -22.55
C ASP A 408 -72.99 9.18 -21.53
N LYS A 409 -72.29 9.61 -20.47
CA LYS A 409 -71.84 8.72 -19.37
C LYS A 409 -72.65 8.83 -18.07
N ILE A 410 -73.73 9.62 -18.04
CA ILE A 410 -74.61 9.70 -16.84
C ILE A 410 -75.85 8.78 -16.98
N LYS A 411 -76.02 8.11 -18.13
CA LYS A 411 -76.94 6.97 -18.27
C LYS A 411 -76.21 5.81 -18.93
N GLY A 412 -75.63 4.94 -18.11
CA GLY A 412 -74.96 3.70 -18.53
C GLY A 412 -74.21 3.10 -17.37
#